data_AF-A0A4Q9Y8B0-F1
#
_entry.id   AF-A0A4Q9Y8B0-F1
#
_cell.length_a   1.000
_cell.length_b   1.000
_cell.length_c   1.000
_cell.angle_alpha   90.00
_cell.angle_beta   90.00
_cell.angle_gamma   90.00
#
_symmetry.space_group_name_H-M   'P 1'
#
loop_
_entity.id
_entity.type
_entity.pdbx_description
1 polymer ?
#
loop_
_entity_poly.entity_id
_entity_poly.type
_entity_poly.pdbx_seq_one_letter_code
_entity_poly.pdbx_strand_id
1 'polypeptide(L)'
;MAHIERFWNTERSHYLQPYVTKKNALAFLLDRELSLKHYVNYKVVRKIRLHTDCVAFEDFFDTLFFPLADCHLVIVERSGEKTFQRDFDYHLIETKYARVYRYAYKIELTMAELSDYLKQLDQSNELGLDLFFIGHLAGTDVPLKFRIGNSRFITNYTMRGELALKDPAKKQWLSLDLYFTIKGLNLSFTFNAYQEDAYAYFRVHRHRWQAVAKQAAGRDIWIIGERSLRPKIMGSGSSNIYVNNIQKLKCTM
;
A
#
# COMPACT_ATOMS: atom_id res chain seq x y z
N MET A 1 13.58 -28.20 14.78
CA MET A 1 12.31 -27.70 15.37
C MET A 1 11.19 -28.59 14.87
N ALA A 2 10.17 -28.87 15.68
CA ALA A 2 9.06 -29.73 15.25
C ALA A 2 8.26 -29.04 14.13
N HIS A 3 7.98 -29.77 13.05
CA HIS A 3 7.12 -29.33 11.96
C HIS A 3 5.66 -29.38 12.42
N ILE A 4 4.95 -28.26 12.27
CA ILE A 4 3.54 -28.08 12.64
C ILE A 4 2.75 -27.97 11.34
N GLU A 5 2.31 -29.12 10.83
CA GLU A 5 1.56 -29.26 9.58
C GLU A 5 0.17 -29.82 9.85
N ARG A 6 -0.79 -29.52 8.99
CA ARG A 6 -2.16 -30.07 9.06
C ARG A 6 -2.15 -31.58 8.94
N PHE A 7 -2.87 -32.24 9.84
CA PHE A 7 -3.15 -33.67 9.76
C PHE A 7 -4.53 -33.87 9.15
N TRP A 8 -4.58 -34.51 7.99
CA TRP A 8 -5.84 -34.85 7.32
C TRP A 8 -6.31 -36.24 7.70
N ASN A 9 -7.63 -36.45 7.74
CA ASN A 9 -8.17 -37.81 7.73
C ASN A 9 -7.93 -38.48 6.36
N THR A 10 -8.12 -39.81 6.29
CA THR A 10 -7.86 -40.61 5.07
C THR A 10 -8.58 -40.09 3.84
N GLU A 11 -9.79 -39.56 4.01
CA GLU A 11 -10.66 -39.05 2.94
C GLU A 11 -10.35 -37.60 2.56
N ARG A 12 -9.46 -36.92 3.28
CA ARG A 12 -9.17 -35.47 3.15
C ARG A 12 -10.40 -34.56 3.30
N SER A 13 -11.42 -35.02 4.03
CA SER A 13 -12.63 -34.24 4.33
C SER A 13 -12.48 -33.38 5.58
N HIS A 14 -11.60 -33.77 6.51
CA HIS A 14 -11.37 -33.07 7.78
C HIS A 14 -9.87 -32.93 8.07
N TYR A 15 -9.50 -31.87 8.79
CA TYR A 15 -8.12 -31.66 9.25
C TYR A 15 -8.02 -31.18 10.69
N LEU A 16 -6.94 -31.61 11.35
CA LEU A 16 -6.45 -31.03 12.60
C LEU A 16 -5.29 -30.08 12.30
N GLN A 17 -5.42 -28.80 12.67
CA GLN A 17 -4.34 -27.82 12.62
C GLN A 17 -3.65 -27.77 13.99
N PRO A 18 -2.45 -28.34 14.15
CA PRO A 18 -1.64 -28.13 15.34
C PRO A 18 -1.16 -26.67 15.43
N TYR A 19 -1.00 -26.15 16.65
CA TYR A 19 -0.42 -24.83 16.89
C TYR A 19 0.13 -24.65 18.30
N VAL A 20 1.07 -23.72 18.46
CA VAL A 20 1.63 -23.36 19.77
C VAL A 20 0.84 -22.20 20.37
N THR A 21 0.15 -22.42 21.48
CA THR A 21 -0.60 -21.37 22.19
C THR A 21 0.34 -20.29 22.77
N LYS A 22 -0.22 -19.11 23.11
CA LYS A 22 0.54 -18.03 23.80
C LYS A 22 1.14 -18.45 25.13
N LYS A 23 0.62 -19.50 25.77
CA LYS A 23 1.14 -20.09 27.01
C LYS A 23 2.14 -21.23 26.75
N ASN A 24 2.63 -21.38 25.53
CA ASN A 24 3.58 -22.43 25.13
C ASN A 24 3.04 -23.87 25.33
N ALA A 25 1.76 -24.08 25.09
CA ALA A 25 1.17 -25.42 24.98
C ALA A 25 0.90 -25.75 23.51
N LEU A 26 1.07 -27.01 23.11
CA LEU A 26 0.58 -27.52 21.83
C LEU A 26 -0.94 -27.71 21.92
N ALA A 27 -1.67 -27.18 20.95
CA ALA A 27 -3.11 -27.31 20.83
C ALA A 27 -3.51 -27.63 19.39
N PHE A 28 -4.76 -28.05 19.20
CA PHE A 28 -5.29 -28.44 17.91
C PHE A 28 -6.61 -27.72 17.63
N LEU A 29 -6.80 -27.30 16.39
CA LEU A 29 -8.09 -26.86 15.86
C LEU A 29 -8.62 -27.90 14.88
N LEU A 30 -9.90 -28.22 14.97
CA LEU A 30 -10.59 -29.09 14.00
C LEU A 30 -11.25 -28.21 12.93
N ASP A 31 -10.93 -28.47 11.66
CA ASP A 31 -11.48 -27.80 10.47
C ASP A 31 -11.49 -26.28 10.53
N ARG A 32 -10.48 -25.72 11.20
CA ARG A 32 -10.34 -24.27 11.38
C ARG A 32 -8.91 -23.83 11.20
N GLU A 33 -8.79 -22.69 10.54
CA GLU A 33 -7.52 -22.00 10.39
C GLU A 33 -7.23 -21.13 11.60
N LEU A 34 -5.94 -20.95 11.88
CA LEU A 34 -5.50 -20.00 12.89
C LEU A 34 -5.66 -18.58 12.38
N SER A 35 -6.12 -17.70 13.28
CA SER A 35 -6.05 -16.28 13.00
C SER A 35 -4.59 -15.85 12.85
N LEU A 36 -4.30 -15.04 11.84
CA LEU A 36 -3.00 -14.43 11.61
C LEU A 36 -2.40 -13.75 12.85
N LYS A 37 -3.26 -13.16 13.70
CA LYS A 37 -2.86 -12.50 14.97
C LYS A 37 -2.20 -13.45 15.97
N HIS A 38 -2.29 -14.75 15.73
CA HIS A 38 -1.63 -15.77 16.53
C HIS A 38 -0.12 -15.83 16.26
N TYR A 39 0.28 -15.55 15.02
CA TYR A 39 1.67 -15.64 14.57
C TYR A 39 2.31 -14.30 14.23
N VAL A 40 1.51 -13.26 13.96
CA VAL A 40 2.00 -11.89 13.75
C VAL A 40 1.73 -11.05 14.99
N ASN A 41 2.79 -10.52 15.60
CA ASN A 41 2.68 -9.74 16.84
C ASN A 41 2.53 -8.25 16.57
N TYR A 42 3.38 -7.71 15.71
CA TYR A 42 3.54 -6.26 15.56
C TYR A 42 4.04 -5.91 14.17
N LYS A 43 3.52 -4.81 13.61
CA LYS A 43 3.90 -4.26 12.31
C LYS A 43 3.82 -2.74 12.39
N VAL A 44 4.83 -2.04 11.87
CA VAL A 44 4.84 -0.57 11.78
C VAL A 44 5.45 -0.18 10.44
N VAL A 45 5.17 1.05 10.01
CA VAL A 45 6.02 1.78 9.05
C VAL A 45 6.53 3.06 9.72
N ARG A 46 7.85 3.22 9.86
CA ARG A 46 8.51 4.27 10.66
C ARG A 46 8.95 5.42 9.80
N LYS A 47 9.30 5.13 8.55
CA LYS A 47 9.90 6.08 7.65
C LYS A 47 9.45 5.80 6.23
N ILE A 48 8.98 6.86 5.61
CA ILE A 48 8.55 6.88 4.23
C ILE A 48 9.24 8.07 3.58
N ARG A 49 9.93 7.82 2.47
CA ARG A 49 10.52 8.83 1.59
C ARG A 49 9.85 8.69 0.24
N LEU A 50 9.33 9.81 -0.27
CA LEU A 50 8.61 9.84 -1.53
C LEU A 50 9.26 10.86 -2.44
N HIS A 51 9.67 10.40 -3.61
CA HIS A 51 10.15 11.20 -4.74
C HIS A 51 9.17 11.02 -5.91
N THR A 52 9.45 11.64 -7.06
CA THR A 52 8.51 11.62 -8.21
C THR A 52 8.55 10.31 -8.98
N ASP A 53 9.64 9.57 -8.86
CA ASP A 53 9.96 8.35 -9.59
C ASP A 53 10.15 7.14 -8.66
N CYS A 54 10.43 7.37 -7.38
CA CYS A 54 10.58 6.32 -6.39
C CYS A 54 9.90 6.61 -5.05
N VAL A 55 9.45 5.53 -4.39
CA VAL A 55 9.01 5.54 -3.00
C VAL A 55 9.83 4.52 -2.22
N ALA A 56 10.36 4.95 -1.09
CA ALA A 56 11.07 4.08 -0.17
C ALA A 56 10.38 4.05 1.19
N PHE A 57 10.20 2.86 1.75
CA PHE A 57 9.69 2.66 3.09
C PHE A 57 10.58 1.68 3.87
N GLU A 58 10.82 2.01 5.14
CA GLU A 58 11.79 1.35 6.01
C GLU A 58 11.13 1.12 7.38
N ASP A 59 11.13 -0.13 7.85
CA ASP A 59 10.69 -0.48 9.21
C ASP A 59 10.99 -1.95 9.58
N PHE A 60 10.22 -2.50 10.53
CA PHE A 60 10.18 -3.88 10.94
C PHE A 60 8.77 -4.43 11.17
N PHE A 61 8.69 -5.75 11.18
CA PHE A 61 7.56 -6.51 11.72
C PHE A 61 8.06 -7.71 12.54
N ASP A 62 7.17 -8.24 13.38
CA ASP A 62 7.48 -9.31 14.34
C ASP A 62 6.60 -10.55 14.08
N THR A 63 7.24 -11.73 13.98
CA THR A 63 6.55 -13.03 14.06
C THR A 63 6.72 -13.66 15.45
N LEU A 64 5.83 -14.59 15.79
CA LEU A 64 5.83 -15.33 17.05
C LEU A 64 6.12 -16.81 16.80
N PHE A 65 6.83 -17.42 17.76
CA PHE A 65 7.14 -18.86 17.87
C PHE A 65 8.06 -19.43 16.79
N PHE A 66 7.89 -19.02 15.55
CA PHE A 66 8.63 -19.51 14.39
C PHE A 66 9.27 -18.35 13.61
N PRO A 67 10.48 -18.54 13.08
CA PRO A 67 11.06 -17.59 12.14
C PRO A 67 10.36 -17.69 10.77
N LEU A 68 10.49 -16.65 9.94
CA LEU A 68 10.14 -16.68 8.53
C LEU A 68 11.02 -17.65 7.74
N ALA A 69 10.40 -18.41 6.83
CA ALA A 69 11.08 -19.13 5.76
C ALA A 69 11.28 -18.22 4.55
N ASP A 70 10.23 -17.51 4.15
CA ASP A 70 10.19 -16.59 3.01
C ASP A 70 9.22 -15.43 3.27
N CYS A 71 9.41 -14.33 2.55
CA CYS A 71 8.48 -13.21 2.54
C CYS A 71 8.66 -12.34 1.30
N HIS A 72 7.52 -11.98 0.69
CA HIS A 72 7.45 -11.22 -0.54
C HIS A 72 6.50 -10.02 -0.37
N LEU A 73 6.81 -8.94 -1.05
CA LEU A 73 5.92 -7.80 -1.20
C LEU A 73 4.89 -8.11 -2.28
N VAL A 74 3.62 -7.87 -2.00
CA VAL A 74 2.53 -7.98 -2.97
C VAL A 74 1.68 -6.72 -2.98
N ILE A 75 1.45 -6.15 -4.16
CA ILE A 75 0.50 -5.06 -4.40
C ILE A 75 -0.72 -5.67 -5.08
N VAL A 76 -1.90 -5.41 -4.51
CA VAL A 76 -3.16 -6.01 -4.97
C VAL A 76 -4.15 -4.90 -5.31
N GLU A 77 -4.75 -4.98 -6.50
CA GLU A 77 -5.89 -4.14 -6.86
C GLU A 77 -7.10 -4.49 -5.96
N ARG A 78 -7.68 -3.51 -5.27
CA ARG A 78 -8.72 -3.77 -4.26
C ARG A 78 -10.01 -4.42 -4.81
N SER A 79 -10.31 -4.21 -6.10
CA SER A 79 -11.52 -4.72 -6.76
C SER A 79 -11.22 -5.72 -7.88
N GLY A 80 -9.95 -6.04 -8.11
CA GLY A 80 -9.52 -6.87 -9.23
C GLY A 80 -8.64 -8.02 -8.80
N GLU A 81 -8.19 -8.79 -9.79
CA GLU A 81 -7.37 -9.99 -9.58
C GLU A 81 -5.89 -9.73 -9.83
N LYS A 82 -5.54 -8.56 -10.39
CA LYS A 82 -4.17 -8.25 -10.81
C LYS A 82 -3.29 -7.94 -9.61
N THR A 83 -2.16 -8.63 -9.55
CA THR A 83 -1.16 -8.46 -8.50
C THR A 83 0.20 -8.14 -9.10
N PHE A 84 0.96 -7.34 -8.36
CA PHE A 84 2.40 -7.22 -8.54
C PHE A 84 3.08 -7.89 -7.36
N GLN A 85 4.10 -8.70 -7.61
CA GLN A 85 4.86 -9.39 -6.59
C GLN A 85 6.35 -9.12 -6.79
N ARG A 86 7.05 -8.88 -5.68
CA ARG A 86 8.51 -8.74 -5.68
C ARG A 86 9.10 -9.26 -4.38
N ASP A 87 10.28 -9.84 -4.49
CA ASP A 87 11.13 -10.14 -3.35
C ASP A 87 11.71 -8.84 -2.77
N PHE A 88 12.11 -8.89 -1.50
CA PHE A 88 12.78 -7.77 -0.85
C PHE A 88 13.70 -8.27 0.25
N ASP A 89 14.75 -7.51 0.51
CA ASP A 89 15.70 -7.84 1.57
C ASP A 89 15.14 -7.48 2.94
N TYR A 90 15.27 -8.43 3.86
CA TYR A 90 15.02 -8.23 5.28
C TYR A 90 16.07 -8.99 6.11
N HIS A 91 16.35 -8.51 7.31
CA HIS A 91 17.29 -9.14 8.22
C HIS A 91 16.73 -9.24 9.63
N LEU A 92 17.15 -10.28 10.35
CA LEU A 92 16.72 -10.53 11.72
C LEU A 92 17.41 -9.54 12.68
N ILE A 93 16.62 -8.94 13.57
CA ILE A 93 17.08 -8.13 14.69
C ILE A 93 16.82 -8.90 15.98
N GLU A 94 17.83 -8.95 16.84
CA GLU A 94 17.71 -9.57 18.15
C GLU A 94 16.65 -8.85 19.00
N THR A 95 15.81 -9.64 19.69
CA THR A 95 14.81 -9.12 20.61
C THR A 95 15.04 -9.69 22.00
N LYS A 96 14.75 -8.90 23.04
CA LYS A 96 14.78 -9.37 24.43
C LYS A 96 13.68 -10.36 24.78
N TYR A 97 12.72 -10.58 23.88
CA TYR A 97 11.56 -11.42 24.12
C TYR A 97 11.80 -12.79 23.48
N ALA A 98 11.77 -13.84 24.30
CA ALA A 98 11.89 -15.19 23.79
C ALA A 98 10.82 -15.46 22.72
N ARG A 99 11.25 -16.05 21.60
CA ARG A 99 10.37 -16.51 20.50
C ARG A 99 9.60 -15.39 19.80
N VAL A 100 10.12 -14.16 19.87
CA VAL A 100 9.73 -13.07 18.99
C VAL A 100 10.86 -12.86 18.00
N TYR A 101 10.56 -12.99 16.72
CA TYR A 101 11.50 -12.78 15.63
C TYR A 101 11.17 -11.45 14.96
N ARG A 102 12.08 -10.47 15.06
CA ARG A 102 11.91 -9.15 14.47
C ARG A 102 12.69 -9.07 13.17
N TYR A 103 12.03 -8.62 12.12
CA TYR A 103 12.63 -8.47 10.80
C TYR A 103 12.62 -7.01 10.40
N ALA A 104 13.79 -6.40 10.23
CA ALA A 104 13.89 -5.08 9.61
C ALA A 104 14.05 -5.19 8.10
N TYR A 105 13.43 -4.26 7.40
CA TYR A 105 13.38 -4.22 5.95
C TYR A 105 13.51 -2.78 5.45
N LYS A 106 14.01 -2.66 4.22
CA LYS A 106 13.97 -1.43 3.44
C LYS A 106 13.53 -1.78 2.03
N ILE A 107 12.42 -1.19 1.61
CA ILE A 107 11.83 -1.43 0.30
C ILE A 107 11.85 -0.11 -0.46
N GLU A 108 12.38 -0.15 -1.66
CA GLU A 108 12.28 0.92 -2.65
C GLU A 108 11.48 0.41 -3.84
N LEU A 109 10.50 1.18 -4.30
CA LEU A 109 9.69 0.90 -5.49
C LEU A 109 9.81 2.06 -6.45
N THR A 110 10.08 1.77 -7.71
CA THR A 110 10.16 2.77 -8.77
C THR A 110 8.97 2.69 -9.73
N MET A 111 8.62 3.80 -10.36
CA MET A 111 7.60 3.80 -11.42
C MET A 111 7.99 2.92 -12.61
N ALA A 112 9.30 2.79 -12.88
CA ALA A 112 9.79 1.92 -13.95
C ALA A 112 9.47 0.44 -13.67
N GLU A 113 9.73 -0.03 -12.45
CA GLU A 113 9.39 -1.39 -12.02
C GLU A 113 7.87 -1.65 -12.03
N LEU A 114 7.08 -0.65 -11.62
CA LEU A 114 5.63 -0.80 -11.51
C LEU A 114 4.90 -0.60 -12.85
N SER A 115 5.54 0.04 -13.83
CA SER A 115 4.91 0.48 -15.09
C SER A 115 4.11 -0.62 -15.78
N ASP A 116 4.69 -1.79 -15.97
CA ASP A 116 4.05 -2.86 -16.73
C ASP A 116 2.83 -3.43 -16.02
N TYR A 117 2.90 -3.54 -14.69
CA TYR A 117 1.75 -3.88 -13.85
C TYR A 117 0.64 -2.81 -13.97
N LEU A 118 0.99 -1.53 -13.80
CA LEU A 118 0.01 -0.43 -13.88
C LEU A 118 -0.65 -0.31 -15.25
N LYS A 119 0.09 -0.61 -16.33
CA LYS A 119 -0.43 -0.60 -17.71
C LYS A 119 -1.51 -1.66 -17.96
N GLN A 120 -1.51 -2.72 -17.16
CA GLN A 120 -2.49 -3.79 -17.24
C GLN A 120 -3.77 -3.46 -16.46
N LEU A 121 -3.73 -2.59 -15.46
CA LEU A 121 -4.89 -2.26 -14.63
C LEU A 121 -5.99 -1.56 -15.44
N ASP A 122 -7.21 -1.54 -14.91
CA ASP A 122 -8.26 -0.67 -15.44
C ASP A 122 -7.85 0.80 -15.26
N GLN A 123 -7.82 1.53 -16.36
CA GLN A 123 -7.39 2.93 -16.44
C GLN A 123 -8.56 3.89 -16.59
N SER A 124 -9.79 3.38 -16.59
CA SER A 124 -11.00 4.19 -16.75
C SER A 124 -11.42 4.92 -15.48
N ASN A 125 -10.97 4.45 -14.30
CA ASN A 125 -11.39 4.94 -13.00
C ASN A 125 -10.25 4.92 -11.99
N GLU A 126 -10.42 5.67 -10.89
CA GLU A 126 -9.50 5.62 -9.75
C GLU A 126 -9.49 4.24 -9.09
N LEU A 127 -8.31 3.63 -9.00
CA LEU A 127 -8.10 2.35 -8.32
C LEU A 127 -7.39 2.51 -6.98
N GLY A 128 -7.75 1.65 -6.03
CA GLY A 128 -7.02 1.50 -4.76
C GLY A 128 -6.14 0.26 -4.83
N LEU A 129 -4.84 0.43 -4.57
CA LEU A 129 -3.87 -0.65 -4.55
C LEU A 129 -3.40 -0.88 -3.11
N ASP A 130 -3.70 -2.05 -2.56
CA ASP A 130 -3.36 -2.44 -1.19
C ASP A 130 -2.01 -3.16 -1.17
N LEU A 131 -1.14 -2.81 -0.21
CA LEU A 131 0.17 -3.44 -0.04
C LEU A 131 0.12 -4.52 1.04
N PHE A 132 0.71 -5.67 0.74
CA PHE A 132 0.79 -6.83 1.62
C PHE A 132 2.21 -7.37 1.69
N PHE A 133 2.55 -7.94 2.84
CA PHE A 133 3.56 -8.97 2.94
C PHE A 133 2.88 -10.35 2.90
N ILE A 134 3.38 -11.22 2.04
CA ILE A 134 2.95 -12.62 1.92
C ILE A 134 4.18 -13.51 2.09
N GLY A 135 4.10 -14.52 2.96
CA GLY A 135 5.20 -15.45 3.16
C GLY A 135 4.83 -16.63 4.05
N HIS A 136 5.82 -17.44 4.42
CA HIS A 136 5.63 -18.63 5.25
C HIS A 136 6.53 -18.64 6.48
N LEU A 137 6.08 -19.31 7.53
CA LEU A 137 6.88 -19.59 8.71
C LEU A 137 7.62 -20.92 8.56
N ALA A 138 8.89 -20.93 8.95
CA ALA A 138 9.71 -22.13 8.93
C ALA A 138 9.13 -23.20 9.87
N GLY A 139 8.92 -24.39 9.33
CA GLY A 139 8.36 -25.51 10.09
C GLY A 139 6.85 -25.42 10.32
N THR A 140 6.12 -24.61 9.55
CA THR A 140 4.65 -24.62 9.56
C THR A 140 4.10 -24.55 8.14
N ASP A 141 2.87 -25.01 7.94
CA ASP A 141 2.12 -24.85 6.68
C ASP A 141 1.23 -23.60 6.65
N VAL A 142 1.37 -22.71 7.63
CA VAL A 142 0.49 -21.56 7.79
C VAL A 142 0.99 -20.38 6.96
N PRO A 143 0.22 -19.92 5.95
CA PRO A 143 0.60 -18.73 5.18
C PRO A 143 0.41 -17.47 6.04
N LEU A 144 1.37 -16.57 5.97
CA LEU A 144 1.26 -15.23 6.54
C LEU A 144 0.88 -14.25 5.44
N LYS A 145 -0.24 -13.56 5.61
CA LYS A 145 -0.65 -12.45 4.74
C LYS A 145 -1.11 -11.27 5.57
N PHE A 146 -0.29 -10.23 5.67
CA PHE A 146 -0.63 -9.01 6.40
C PHE A 146 -0.40 -7.75 5.58
N ARG A 147 -1.31 -6.78 5.76
CA ARG A 147 -1.18 -5.45 5.14
C ARG A 147 0.02 -4.69 5.70
N ILE A 148 0.75 -3.98 4.85
CA ILE A 148 1.82 -3.06 5.24
C ILE A 148 1.20 -1.78 5.83
N GLY A 149 1.85 -1.15 6.80
CA GLY A 149 1.41 0.11 7.41
C GLY A 149 1.37 0.05 8.93
N ASN A 150 0.32 0.61 9.52
CA ASN A 150 0.17 0.85 10.96
C ASN A 150 1.25 1.80 11.50
N SER A 151 1.40 2.93 10.83
CA SER A 151 2.39 3.93 11.20
C SER A 151 2.05 4.67 12.50
N ARG A 152 3.08 5.16 13.19
CA ARG A 152 2.94 6.20 14.22
C ARG A 152 2.60 7.54 13.56
N PHE A 153 1.71 8.31 14.18
CA PHE A 153 1.13 9.59 13.74
C PHE A 153 2.08 10.54 12.95
N ILE A 154 3.38 10.54 13.24
CA ILE A 154 4.35 11.47 12.67
C ILE A 154 4.74 11.19 11.20
N THR A 155 4.64 9.95 10.70
CA THR A 155 5.03 9.69 9.29
C THR A 155 4.00 10.23 8.29
N ASN A 156 2.80 10.59 8.74
CA ASN A 156 1.77 11.16 7.88
C ASN A 156 2.24 12.52 7.31
N TYR A 157 2.97 13.32 8.09
CA TYR A 157 3.36 14.67 7.69
C TYR A 157 4.49 14.71 6.65
N THR A 158 5.26 13.64 6.51
CA THR A 158 6.40 13.54 5.57
C THR A 158 6.04 12.88 4.24
N MET A 159 4.83 12.32 4.08
CA MET A 159 4.39 11.70 2.81
C MET A 159 3.91 12.74 1.79
N ARG A 160 4.78 13.67 1.42
CA ARG A 160 4.48 14.65 0.37
C ARG A 160 5.08 14.19 -0.95
N GLY A 161 4.25 14.06 -1.97
CA GLY A 161 4.68 13.66 -3.31
C GLY A 161 3.65 12.75 -3.96
N GLU A 162 3.94 12.44 -5.22
CA GLU A 162 3.16 11.61 -6.11
C GLU A 162 4.19 10.95 -7.03
N LEU A 163 4.03 9.66 -7.29
CA LEU A 163 4.82 8.99 -8.31
C LEU A 163 4.13 9.17 -9.65
N ALA A 164 4.87 9.58 -10.68
CA ALA A 164 4.27 9.80 -11.99
C ALA A 164 5.22 9.40 -13.12
N LEU A 165 4.69 8.68 -14.10
CA LEU A 165 5.44 8.24 -15.28
C LEU A 165 4.59 8.45 -16.55
N LYS A 166 5.23 8.98 -17.59
CA LYS A 166 4.60 9.10 -18.90
C LYS A 166 4.46 7.73 -19.55
N ASP A 167 3.31 7.50 -20.18
CA ASP A 167 3.05 6.39 -21.08
C ASP A 167 2.80 6.95 -22.49
N PRO A 168 3.88 7.11 -23.30
CA PRO A 168 3.78 7.72 -24.62
C PRO A 168 2.88 6.95 -25.58
N ALA A 169 2.78 5.62 -25.40
CA ALA A 169 1.97 4.76 -26.27
C ALA A 169 0.47 5.09 -26.20
N LYS A 170 0.00 5.50 -25.03
CA LYS A 170 -1.41 5.89 -24.78
C LYS A 170 -1.61 7.40 -24.60
N LYS A 171 -0.56 8.22 -24.78
CA LYS A 171 -0.57 9.68 -24.54
C LYS A 171 -1.17 10.05 -23.19
N GLN A 172 -0.67 9.41 -22.13
CA GLN A 172 -1.17 9.58 -20.77
C GLN A 172 -0.05 9.61 -19.74
N TRP A 173 -0.37 10.01 -18.52
CA TRP A 173 0.45 9.82 -17.32
C TRP A 173 -0.18 8.77 -16.42
N LEU A 174 0.65 7.85 -15.94
CA LEU A 174 0.33 6.94 -14.87
C LEU A 174 0.75 7.59 -13.55
N SER A 175 -0.16 7.69 -12.60
CA SER A 175 0.05 8.33 -11.31
C SER A 175 -0.21 7.36 -10.17
N LEU A 176 0.64 7.40 -9.15
CA LEU A 176 0.43 6.75 -7.86
C LEU A 176 0.56 7.76 -6.71
N ASP A 177 -0.53 7.93 -5.98
CA ASP A 177 -0.55 8.68 -4.72
C ASP A 177 -0.53 7.74 -3.52
N LEU A 178 0.49 7.87 -2.68
CA LEU A 178 0.63 7.09 -1.45
C LEU A 178 -0.29 7.63 -0.35
N TYR A 179 -1.04 6.76 0.32
CA TYR A 179 -1.92 7.15 1.43
C TYR A 179 -2.05 6.06 2.51
N PHE A 180 -2.59 6.45 3.67
CA PHE A 180 -3.01 5.50 4.70
C PHE A 180 -4.53 5.31 4.70
N THR A 181 -4.97 4.05 4.75
CA THR A 181 -6.39 3.71 4.87
C THR A 181 -6.94 4.19 6.21
N ILE A 182 -8.15 4.75 6.22
CA ILE A 182 -8.82 5.18 7.47
C ILE A 182 -8.93 4.00 8.44
N LYS A 183 -9.41 2.85 7.95
CA LYS A 183 -9.52 1.64 8.75
C LYS A 183 -8.15 0.96 8.83
N GLY A 184 -7.58 0.90 10.03
CA GLY A 184 -6.37 0.14 10.33
C GLY A 184 -5.04 0.77 9.89
N LEU A 185 -5.06 2.01 9.39
CA LEU A 185 -3.86 2.79 9.06
C LEU A 185 -2.88 2.04 8.14
N ASN A 186 -3.39 1.27 7.18
CA ASN A 186 -2.55 0.48 6.27
C ASN A 186 -2.08 1.36 5.11
N LEU A 187 -0.88 1.08 4.60
CA LEU A 187 -0.31 1.78 3.46
C LEU A 187 -0.97 1.29 2.15
N SER A 188 -1.27 2.21 1.25
CA SER A 188 -1.92 1.92 -0.03
C SER A 188 -1.55 2.97 -1.07
N PHE A 189 -1.69 2.64 -2.34
CA PHE A 189 -1.65 3.62 -3.43
C PHE A 189 -3.04 3.89 -3.98
N THR A 190 -3.23 5.13 -4.41
CA THR A 190 -4.28 5.49 -5.35
C THR A 190 -3.65 5.48 -6.72
N PHE A 191 -4.23 4.74 -7.66
CA PHE A 191 -3.78 4.73 -9.04
C PHE A 191 -4.79 5.46 -9.93
N ASN A 192 -4.26 6.33 -10.79
CA ASN A 192 -5.01 7.02 -11.82
C ASN A 192 -4.20 7.09 -13.12
N ALA A 193 -4.91 7.09 -14.24
CA ALA A 193 -4.37 7.43 -15.55
C ALA A 193 -4.96 8.77 -16.00
N TYR A 194 -4.11 9.72 -16.38
CA TYR A 194 -4.53 11.04 -16.80
C TYR A 194 -4.09 11.34 -18.22
N GLN A 195 -4.92 12.01 -19.01
CA GLN A 195 -4.52 12.49 -20.34
C GLN A 195 -3.26 13.37 -20.24
N GLU A 196 -2.32 13.17 -21.18
CA GLU A 196 -0.99 13.77 -21.11
C GLU A 196 -1.01 15.30 -20.95
N ASP A 197 -1.74 16.00 -21.81
CA ASP A 197 -1.75 17.46 -21.84
C ASP A 197 -2.39 18.07 -20.59
N ALA A 198 -3.53 17.52 -20.17
CA ALA A 198 -4.27 17.99 -19.00
C ALA A 198 -3.43 17.86 -17.74
N TYR A 199 -2.78 16.70 -17.57
CA TYR A 199 -1.97 16.45 -16.38
C TYR A 199 -0.62 17.17 -16.42
N ALA A 200 0.00 17.31 -17.60
CA ALA A 200 1.19 18.15 -17.75
C ALA A 200 0.90 19.61 -17.36
N TYR A 201 -0.23 20.16 -17.82
CA TYR A 201 -0.68 21.49 -17.44
C TYR A 201 -0.88 21.60 -15.92
N PHE A 202 -1.58 20.63 -15.32
CA PHE A 202 -1.80 20.58 -13.88
C PHE A 202 -0.47 20.61 -13.10
N ARG A 203 0.47 19.72 -13.46
CA ARG A 203 1.76 19.61 -12.75
C ARG A 203 2.59 20.89 -12.76
N VAL A 204 2.63 21.60 -13.89
CA VAL A 204 3.38 22.86 -14.03
C VAL A 204 2.82 23.96 -13.13
N HIS A 205 1.50 23.95 -12.93
CA HIS A 205 0.80 25.06 -12.31
C HIS A 205 0.29 24.75 -10.89
N ARG A 206 0.51 23.53 -10.36
CA ARG A 206 -0.03 23.03 -9.07
C ARG A 206 0.12 23.91 -7.84
N HIS A 207 1.10 24.82 -7.84
CA HIS A 207 1.35 25.77 -6.76
C HIS A 207 1.09 27.24 -7.15
N ARG A 208 0.51 27.49 -8.33
CA ARG A 208 0.37 28.81 -8.98
C ARG A 208 -1.06 29.05 -9.49
N TRP A 209 -2.07 28.49 -8.84
CA TRP A 209 -3.48 28.64 -9.25
C TRP A 209 -3.99 30.06 -9.29
N GLN A 210 -3.50 30.93 -8.41
CA GLN A 210 -3.84 32.35 -8.49
C GLN A 210 -3.35 33.00 -9.79
N ALA A 211 -2.18 32.61 -10.29
CA ALA A 211 -1.66 33.12 -11.55
C ALA A 211 -2.46 32.57 -12.75
N VAL A 212 -2.81 31.28 -12.72
CA VAL A 212 -3.71 30.68 -13.72
C VAL A 212 -5.06 31.38 -13.75
N ALA A 213 -5.67 31.63 -12.59
CA ALA A 213 -6.94 32.34 -12.48
C ALA A 213 -6.86 33.78 -13.01
N LYS A 214 -5.73 34.48 -12.81
CA LYS A 214 -5.50 35.83 -13.37
C LYS A 214 -5.36 35.80 -14.88
N GLN A 215 -4.62 34.85 -15.45
CA GLN A 215 -4.49 34.70 -16.91
C GLN A 215 -5.81 34.33 -17.58
N ALA A 216 -6.68 33.64 -16.84
CA ALA A 216 -8.04 33.29 -17.24
C ALA A 216 -9.05 34.44 -17.11
N ALA A 217 -8.66 35.60 -16.57
CA ALA A 217 -9.57 36.71 -16.34
C ALA A 217 -10.21 37.16 -17.67
N GLY A 218 -11.55 37.21 -17.70
CA GLY A 218 -12.34 37.52 -18.89
C GLY A 218 -12.63 36.33 -19.82
N ARG A 219 -12.25 35.10 -19.44
CA ARG A 219 -12.62 33.86 -20.14
C ARG A 219 -13.46 32.98 -19.21
N ASP A 220 -14.49 32.33 -19.75
CA ASP A 220 -15.24 31.29 -19.04
C ASP A 220 -14.40 30.00 -18.99
N ILE A 221 -13.53 29.87 -17.99
CA ILE A 221 -12.71 28.66 -17.77
C ILE A 221 -13.33 27.81 -16.68
N TRP A 222 -13.59 26.53 -17.02
CA TRP A 222 -14.02 25.51 -16.07
C TRP A 222 -12.81 24.71 -15.60
N ILE A 223 -12.47 24.84 -14.32
CA ILE A 223 -11.50 23.95 -13.69
C ILE A 223 -12.30 22.88 -12.96
N ILE A 224 -12.41 21.71 -13.57
CA ILE A 224 -13.07 20.55 -12.96
C ILE A 224 -11.99 19.78 -12.22
N GLY A 225 -11.97 19.90 -10.89
CA GLY A 225 -11.18 19.01 -10.04
C GLY A 225 -12.01 17.78 -9.73
N GLU A 226 -11.59 16.61 -10.19
CA GLU A 226 -12.20 15.36 -9.75
C GLU A 226 -11.79 15.07 -8.31
N ARG A 227 -12.77 14.98 -7.41
CA ARG A 227 -12.52 14.59 -6.04
C ARG A 227 -12.36 13.08 -5.99
N SER A 228 -11.23 12.64 -5.44
CA SER A 228 -11.08 11.23 -5.06
C SER A 228 -12.23 10.80 -4.14
N LEU A 229 -13.04 9.86 -4.62
CA LEU A 229 -14.23 9.36 -3.92
C LEU A 229 -13.88 8.47 -2.71
N ARG A 230 -12.62 8.06 -2.59
CA ARG A 230 -12.19 7.09 -1.57
C ARG A 230 -11.79 7.82 -0.28
N PRO A 231 -12.31 7.42 0.90
CA PRO A 231 -11.89 7.97 2.20
C PRO A 231 -10.42 7.64 2.50
N LYS A 232 -9.59 8.65 2.77
CA LYS A 232 -8.13 8.52 3.02
C LYS A 232 -7.71 9.38 4.21
N ILE A 233 -6.78 8.91 5.03
CA ILE A 233 -6.06 9.77 5.99
C ILE A 233 -4.87 10.33 5.20
N MET A 234 -4.97 11.60 4.84
CA MET A 234 -3.94 12.26 4.04
C MET A 234 -2.60 12.27 4.79
N GLY A 235 -1.54 11.88 4.08
CA GLY A 235 -0.21 12.47 4.26
C GLY A 235 0.14 13.49 3.17
N SER A 236 -0.76 13.72 2.22
CA SER A 236 -0.47 14.50 1.04
C SER A 236 -0.70 15.99 1.27
N GLY A 237 0.41 16.73 1.26
CA GLY A 237 0.45 18.10 0.76
C GLY A 237 0.44 18.14 -0.78
N SER A 238 -0.13 17.11 -1.44
CA SER A 238 -0.68 17.35 -2.77
C SER A 238 -1.66 18.49 -2.57
N SER A 239 -1.53 19.52 -3.38
CA SER A 239 -2.58 20.50 -3.58
C SER A 239 -3.79 19.74 -4.14
N ASN A 240 -4.48 19.00 -3.26
CA ASN A 240 -5.87 18.64 -3.44
C ASN A 240 -6.53 19.99 -3.61
N ILE A 241 -6.87 20.31 -4.85
CA ILE A 241 -7.87 21.33 -5.07
C ILE A 241 -9.15 20.71 -4.50
N TYR A 242 -9.37 20.94 -3.21
CA TYR A 242 -10.71 20.87 -2.64
C TYR A 242 -11.46 22.05 -3.23
N VAL A 243 -11.91 21.95 -4.49
CA VAL A 243 -13.03 22.77 -4.94
C VAL A 243 -14.28 22.08 -4.42
N ASN A 244 -14.56 22.27 -3.13
CA ASN A 244 -15.96 22.35 -2.77
C ASN A 244 -16.50 23.57 -3.51
N ASN A 245 -17.46 23.31 -4.40
CA ASN A 245 -18.10 24.20 -5.36
C ASN A 245 -17.57 24.05 -6.79
N ILE A 246 -18.46 23.71 -7.70
CA ILE A 246 -18.39 24.27 -9.06
C ILE A 246 -18.42 25.79 -8.88
N GLN A 247 -17.26 26.43 -8.70
CA GLN A 247 -17.19 27.88 -8.73
C GLN A 247 -17.11 28.27 -10.19
N LYS A 248 -18.25 28.71 -10.71
CA LYS A 248 -18.26 29.64 -11.82
C LYS A 248 -17.48 30.86 -11.33
N LEU A 249 -16.23 31.02 -11.77
CA LEU A 249 -15.48 32.26 -11.57
C LEU A 249 -16.12 33.32 -12.47
N LYS A 250 -17.29 33.82 -12.07
CA LYS A 250 -17.78 35.12 -12.57
C LYS A 250 -17.00 36.19 -11.81
N CYS A 251 -15.87 36.60 -12.38
CA CYS A 251 -15.24 37.85 -12.01
C CYS A 251 -16.10 38.99 -12.59
N THR A 252 -17.07 39.48 -11.82
CA THR A 252 -17.63 40.83 -12.02
C THR A 252 -16.71 41.85 -11.36
N MET A 253 -16.49 42.96 -12.08
CA MET A 253 -15.52 44.04 -11.82
C MET A 253 -15.45 44.52 -10.39
#